data_AF-A0A2N6FIS8-F1
#
_entry.id   AF-A0A2N6FIS8-F1
#
_cell.length_a   1.000
_cell.length_b   1.000
_cell.length_c   1.000
_cell.angle_alpha   90.00
_cell.angle_beta   90.00
_cell.angle_gamma   90.00
#
_symmetry.space_group_name_H-M   'P 1'
#
loop_
_entity.id
_entity.type
_entity.pdbx_description
1 polymer ?
#
loop_
_entity_poly.entity_id
_entity_poly.type
_entity_poly.pdbx_seq_one_letter_code
_entity_poly.pdbx_strand_id
1 'polypeptide(L)'
;MNSENKKQALIVEQVPSLNDGIEKALRILAAEHGIDIYTCRQKILGGGLAHFGSGPLGKVKPIAALLEQQNLKTWIIQPSRPLFGPQRLRSLEITDDEIIFTTPKDAVSMTRNAQVIAVLADISGSVVDKQLKRMMVQNVYQGTADNARLNEQETRRAILMGQPVLDLYRVSDKEVSTIVRVLPGKFDPAGLGEQATLSARGNIGVLLKVCEEYFPDFTLHTGYGLSQLPGCHLKKEADGSDWQIENLKQVIRFGWLMTDLALQPQPHKKTPAAPEGASPGTVAAATLLGRPELATTGALNEMPGIGEVIDEIDQSIAEKSGEKEQEEKIDRSLPMPPEPTGRRLPLRAILLNVAAFALIGSFIAFSSGHRLPGQILQYGFRLGLFQAAGAVLLFWVGFSFFLLKRHIENTPTSKIRSLAMGMVEIHGYARRKYALVAPMTSTPCVYYRLRTYRREQHGKNQGTWRLKSDTSSGHVPFYVEDQTGRVTVDPDRASVRAGTRQEGSPGQGNILLGGGSSYDSNEKWVEEVIHEGAFLYILGDARLQKQKRKSLNELKIEKLRNLKLDRAAMQKYDVDGDGQIDADEWQQARDDVEDQVLREQLATRQEAAKQEDAIVIGH
;
A
#
# COMPACT_ATOMS: atom_id res chain seq x y z
N MET A 1 -21.33 -33.68 25.08
CA MET A 1 -20.97 -32.24 25.00
C MET A 1 -21.27 -31.75 23.60
N ASN A 2 -22.31 -30.92 23.43
CA ASN A 2 -22.79 -30.43 22.12
C ASN A 2 -21.66 -29.80 21.30
N SER A 3 -21.58 -30.15 20.01
CA SER A 3 -20.65 -29.59 19.01
C SER A 3 -20.77 -28.06 18.88
N GLU A 4 -21.92 -27.48 19.24
CA GLU A 4 -22.19 -26.03 19.17
C GLU A 4 -21.36 -25.16 20.11
N ASN A 5 -20.82 -25.72 21.21
CA ASN A 5 -20.09 -24.96 22.23
C ASN A 5 -18.57 -25.01 22.07
N LYS A 6 -18.05 -25.71 21.04
CA LYS A 6 -16.61 -25.73 20.74
C LYS A 6 -16.22 -24.43 20.03
N LYS A 7 -15.09 -23.83 20.45
CA LYS A 7 -14.53 -22.63 19.79
C LYS A 7 -14.07 -22.99 18.38
N GLN A 8 -14.64 -22.33 17.39
CA GLN A 8 -14.25 -22.41 15.98
C GLN A 8 -13.53 -21.13 15.58
N ALA A 9 -12.54 -21.26 14.70
CA ALA A 9 -11.76 -20.17 14.17
C ALA A 9 -12.31 -19.78 12.78
N LEU A 10 -12.58 -18.49 12.61
CA LEU A 10 -12.88 -17.90 11.30
C LEU A 10 -11.57 -17.47 10.64
N ILE A 11 -11.31 -18.02 9.47
CA ILE A 11 -10.20 -17.63 8.60
C ILE A 11 -10.78 -16.93 7.39
N VAL A 12 -10.13 -15.85 6.95
CA VAL A 12 -10.55 -15.04 5.81
C VAL A 12 -9.36 -14.87 4.87
N GLU A 13 -9.62 -14.94 3.57
CA GLU A 13 -8.64 -14.57 2.55
C GLU A 13 -8.47 -13.05 2.54
N GLN A 14 -7.25 -12.59 2.76
CA GLN A 14 -6.97 -11.17 2.75
C GLN A 14 -7.06 -10.62 1.33
N VAL A 15 -7.43 -9.35 1.21
CA VAL A 15 -7.50 -8.62 -0.04
C VAL A 15 -6.51 -7.46 -0.05
N PRO A 16 -5.94 -7.13 -1.22
CA PRO A 16 -4.97 -6.04 -1.34
C PRO A 16 -5.57 -4.66 -1.07
N SER A 17 -6.86 -4.47 -1.33
CA SER A 17 -7.59 -3.21 -1.17
C SER A 17 -9.02 -3.48 -0.73
N LEU A 18 -9.66 -2.48 -0.15
CA LEU A 18 -11.04 -2.57 0.33
C LEU A 18 -11.95 -1.92 -0.71
N ASN A 19 -13.01 -2.64 -1.06
CA ASN A 19 -14.10 -2.11 -1.86
C ASN A 19 -15.12 -1.40 -0.95
N ASP A 20 -15.89 -0.45 -1.48
CA ASP A 20 -16.96 0.25 -0.75
C ASP A 20 -17.96 -0.72 -0.07
N GLY A 21 -18.19 -1.89 -0.69
CA GLY A 21 -19.02 -2.94 -0.12
C GLY A 21 -18.41 -3.56 1.15
N ILE A 22 -17.09 -3.80 1.16
CA ILE A 22 -16.36 -4.30 2.33
C ILE A 22 -16.35 -3.23 3.43
N GLU A 23 -16.15 -1.95 3.10
CA GLU A 23 -16.20 -0.88 4.10
C GLU A 23 -17.58 -0.75 4.75
N LYS A 24 -18.68 -0.93 4.00
CA LYS A 24 -20.03 -1.00 4.55
C LYS A 24 -20.20 -2.21 5.48
N ALA A 25 -19.73 -3.39 5.06
CA ALA A 25 -19.75 -4.59 5.89
C ALA A 25 -18.98 -4.40 7.21
N LEU A 26 -17.83 -3.74 7.18
CA LEU A 26 -17.05 -3.41 8.39
C LEU A 26 -17.85 -2.55 9.39
N ARG A 27 -18.63 -1.58 8.89
CA ARG A 27 -19.51 -0.75 9.76
C ARG A 27 -20.64 -1.56 10.38
N ILE A 28 -21.22 -2.51 9.63
CA ILE A 28 -22.25 -3.42 10.13
C ILE A 28 -21.66 -4.33 11.21
N LEU A 29 -20.48 -4.90 10.99
CA LEU A 29 -19.78 -5.73 11.99
C LEU A 29 -19.51 -4.98 13.29
N ALA A 30 -19.14 -3.70 13.21
CA ALA A 30 -18.92 -2.86 14.38
C ALA A 30 -20.22 -2.58 15.14
N ALA A 31 -21.32 -2.31 14.43
CA ALA A 31 -22.62 -2.01 15.02
C ALA A 31 -23.29 -3.24 15.66
N GLU A 32 -23.27 -4.39 14.97
CA GLU A 32 -24.02 -5.59 15.38
C GLU A 32 -23.21 -6.54 16.27
N HIS A 33 -21.89 -6.63 16.05
CA HIS A 33 -21.02 -7.57 16.75
C HIS A 33 -20.00 -6.90 17.67
N GLY A 34 -19.98 -5.55 17.73
CA GLY A 34 -19.09 -4.78 18.61
C GLY A 34 -17.61 -4.96 18.29
N ILE A 35 -17.27 -5.35 17.07
CA ILE A 35 -15.88 -5.58 16.65
C ILE A 35 -15.30 -4.27 16.11
N ASP A 36 -14.13 -3.87 16.61
CA ASP A 36 -13.46 -2.65 16.18
C ASP A 36 -13.15 -2.65 14.67
N ILE A 37 -13.57 -1.58 13.98
CA ILE A 37 -13.41 -1.39 12.52
C ILE A 37 -11.94 -1.44 12.14
N TYR A 38 -11.06 -0.83 12.94
CA TYR A 38 -9.64 -0.78 12.64
C TYR A 38 -9.02 -2.18 12.67
N THR A 39 -9.32 -2.95 13.71
CA THR A 39 -8.87 -4.34 13.86
C THR A 39 -9.38 -5.23 12.72
N CYS A 40 -10.67 -5.12 12.36
CA CYS A 40 -11.23 -5.85 11.22
C CYS A 40 -10.53 -5.48 9.91
N ARG A 41 -10.29 -4.18 9.69
CA ARG A 41 -9.60 -3.67 8.51
C ARG A 41 -8.19 -4.25 8.39
N GLN A 42 -7.44 -4.30 9.48
CA GLN A 42 -6.09 -4.89 9.50
C GLN A 42 -6.10 -6.39 9.19
N LYS A 43 -7.14 -7.11 9.61
CA LYS A 43 -7.26 -8.55 9.37
C LYS A 43 -7.66 -8.88 7.94
N ILE A 44 -8.45 -8.02 7.29
CA ILE A 44 -8.89 -8.20 5.90
C ILE A 44 -7.84 -7.71 4.90
N LEU A 45 -7.08 -6.66 5.22
CA LEU A 45 -6.04 -6.14 4.33
C LEU A 45 -4.78 -7.01 4.35
N GLY A 46 -4.33 -7.43 3.16
CA GLY A 46 -3.08 -8.16 3.00
C GLY A 46 -3.06 -9.11 1.80
N GLY A 47 -2.10 -10.04 1.83
CA GLY A 47 -1.78 -10.93 0.71
C GLY A 47 -1.89 -12.42 1.01
N GLY A 48 -2.34 -12.81 2.21
CA GLY A 48 -2.41 -14.21 2.64
C GLY A 48 -3.75 -14.56 3.30
N LEU A 49 -3.72 -15.51 4.23
CA LEU A 49 -4.87 -15.88 5.05
C LEU A 49 -4.77 -15.22 6.43
N ALA A 50 -5.89 -14.79 7.01
CA ALA A 50 -5.89 -14.16 8.33
C ALA A 50 -6.93 -14.78 9.27
N HIS A 51 -6.55 -14.89 10.54
CA HIS A 51 -7.47 -15.25 11.62
C HIS A 51 -8.35 -14.07 11.99
N PHE A 52 -9.61 -14.12 11.56
CA PHE A 52 -10.58 -13.06 11.83
C PHE A 52 -11.02 -13.05 13.30
N GLY A 53 -11.31 -14.22 13.86
CA GLY A 53 -11.67 -14.38 15.26
C GLY A 53 -12.01 -15.82 15.62
N SER A 54 -12.18 -16.10 16.92
CA SER A 54 -12.61 -17.42 17.40
C SER A 54 -13.82 -17.29 18.31
N GLY A 55 -14.82 -18.15 18.10
CA GLY A 55 -16.06 -18.12 18.86
C GLY A 55 -16.92 -19.37 18.66
N PRO A 56 -18.07 -19.46 19.35
CA PRO A 56 -19.06 -20.51 19.07
C PRO A 56 -19.65 -20.34 17.67
N LEU A 57 -20.03 -21.44 17.03
CA LEU A 57 -20.52 -21.48 15.63
C LEU A 57 -21.63 -20.44 15.38
N GLY A 58 -22.58 -20.29 16.32
CA GLY A 58 -23.69 -19.35 16.20
C GLY A 58 -23.29 -17.87 16.09
N LYS A 59 -22.12 -17.48 16.61
CA LYS A 59 -21.59 -16.11 16.46
C LYS A 59 -20.71 -15.95 15.23
N VAL A 60 -19.98 -17.00 14.85
CA VAL A 60 -19.02 -16.94 13.74
C VAL A 60 -19.70 -17.02 12.38
N LYS A 61 -20.74 -17.85 12.27
CA LYS A 61 -21.49 -18.06 11.03
C LYS A 61 -22.12 -16.79 10.42
N PRO A 62 -22.81 -15.90 11.18
CA PRO A 62 -23.35 -14.67 10.60
C PRO A 62 -22.25 -13.71 10.12
N ILE A 63 -21.13 -13.63 10.85
CA ILE A 63 -19.98 -12.81 10.45
C ILE A 63 -19.38 -13.33 9.14
N ALA A 64 -19.21 -14.65 9.00
CA ALA A 64 -18.72 -15.26 7.77
C ALA A 64 -19.65 -14.95 6.58
N ALA A 65 -20.97 -15.11 6.76
CA ALA A 65 -21.95 -14.84 5.71
C ALA A 65 -21.93 -13.38 5.22
N LEU A 66 -21.74 -12.41 6.13
CA LEU A 66 -21.62 -11.00 5.76
C LEU A 66 -20.37 -10.72 4.91
N LEU A 67 -19.25 -11.39 5.22
CA LEU A 67 -18.01 -11.27 4.45
C LEU A 67 -18.14 -11.96 3.08
N GLU A 68 -18.78 -13.12 3.02
CA GLU A 68 -19.06 -13.86 1.78
C GLU A 68 -19.93 -13.07 0.81
N GLN A 69 -20.90 -12.30 1.30
CA GLN A 69 -21.72 -11.39 0.47
C GLN A 69 -20.87 -10.34 -0.27
N GLN A 70 -19.68 -10.02 0.24
CA GLN A 70 -18.74 -9.10 -0.39
C GLN A 70 -17.67 -9.83 -1.22
N ASN A 71 -17.92 -11.09 -1.59
CA ASN A 71 -17.03 -11.95 -2.37
C ASN A 71 -15.67 -12.25 -1.67
N LEU A 72 -15.64 -12.21 -0.34
CA LEU A 72 -14.48 -12.66 0.43
C LEU A 72 -14.58 -14.15 0.70
N LYS A 73 -13.49 -14.90 0.49
CA LYS A 73 -13.43 -16.31 0.86
C LYS A 73 -13.21 -16.46 2.36
N THR A 74 -14.02 -17.30 2.97
CA THR A 74 -14.09 -17.52 4.42
C THR A 74 -14.04 -19.02 4.70
N TRP A 75 -13.46 -19.38 5.84
CA TRP A 75 -13.41 -20.75 6.34
C TRP A 75 -13.70 -20.77 7.83
N ILE A 76 -14.55 -21.70 8.26
CA ILE A 76 -14.86 -21.89 9.68
C ILE A 76 -14.30 -23.24 10.09
N ILE A 77 -13.07 -23.24 10.59
CA ILE A 77 -12.39 -24.48 10.98
C ILE A 77 -12.33 -24.64 12.50
N GLN A 78 -12.19 -25.87 12.94
CA GLN A 78 -11.71 -26.17 14.28
C GLN A 78 -10.25 -26.62 14.14
N PRO A 79 -9.25 -25.76 14.48
CA PRO A 79 -7.84 -26.10 14.29
C PRO A 79 -7.48 -27.43 14.95
N SER A 80 -7.01 -28.38 14.14
CA SER A 80 -6.47 -29.64 14.62
C SER A 80 -5.17 -29.40 15.37
N ARG A 81 -4.90 -30.22 16.39
CA ARG A 81 -3.61 -30.20 17.09
C ARG A 81 -2.65 -31.14 16.34
N PRO A 82 -1.43 -30.71 16.01
CA PRO A 82 -0.45 -31.59 15.35
C PRO A 82 -0.21 -32.84 16.20
N LEU A 83 -0.60 -34.02 15.67
CA LEU A 83 -0.45 -35.30 16.36
C LEU A 83 0.99 -35.82 16.26
N PHE A 84 1.62 -35.60 15.11
CA PHE A 84 3.00 -35.99 14.84
C PHE A 84 3.70 -34.98 13.93
N GLY A 85 5.04 -35.02 13.96
CA GLY A 85 5.91 -34.17 13.15
C GLY A 85 6.43 -34.87 11.89
N PRO A 86 7.06 -34.13 10.97
CA PRO A 86 7.51 -34.66 9.71
C PRO A 86 8.76 -35.52 9.85
N GLN A 87 8.84 -36.52 8.99
CA GLN A 87 10.02 -37.38 8.84
C GLN A 87 10.94 -36.76 7.77
N ARG A 88 12.24 -36.64 8.08
CA ARG A 88 13.20 -36.04 7.15
C ARG A 88 13.49 -36.99 5.99
N LEU A 89 13.43 -36.49 4.77
CA LEU A 89 13.78 -37.25 3.57
C LEU A 89 15.28 -37.59 3.55
N ARG A 90 15.62 -38.84 3.20
CA ARG A 90 17.00 -39.31 2.99
C ARG A 90 17.30 -39.56 1.53
N SER A 91 16.43 -40.30 0.85
CA SER A 91 16.49 -40.59 -0.58
C SER A 91 15.06 -40.72 -1.09
N LEU A 92 14.90 -40.63 -2.40
CA LEU A 92 13.62 -40.88 -3.06
C LEU A 92 13.85 -41.79 -4.25
N GLU A 93 12.84 -42.56 -4.61
CA GLU A 93 12.81 -43.37 -5.83
C GLU A 93 11.48 -43.10 -6.52
N ILE A 94 11.55 -42.78 -7.81
CA ILE A 94 10.37 -42.47 -8.64
C ILE A 94 10.13 -43.67 -9.54
N THR A 95 8.95 -44.28 -9.41
CA THR A 95 8.47 -45.33 -10.30
C THR A 95 7.21 -44.87 -11.03
N ASP A 96 6.78 -45.61 -12.04
CA ASP A 96 5.60 -45.25 -12.83
C ASP A 96 4.32 -45.20 -11.98
N ASP A 97 4.23 -46.02 -10.93
CA ASP A 97 3.03 -46.22 -10.11
C ASP A 97 3.07 -45.59 -8.71
N GLU A 98 4.27 -45.45 -8.12
CA GLU A 98 4.48 -44.76 -6.84
C GLU A 98 5.78 -43.95 -6.74
N ILE A 99 5.77 -42.93 -5.88
CA ILE A 99 6.98 -42.27 -5.38
C ILE A 99 7.28 -42.80 -3.98
N ILE A 100 8.46 -43.38 -3.81
CA ILE A 100 8.93 -43.93 -2.53
C ILE A 100 9.87 -42.93 -1.88
N PHE A 101 9.47 -42.40 -0.72
CA PHE A 101 10.30 -41.52 0.10
C PHE A 101 10.95 -42.32 1.23
N THR A 102 12.26 -42.53 1.16
CA THR A 102 12.99 -43.20 2.23
C THR A 102 13.27 -42.22 3.37
N THR A 103 12.81 -42.54 4.57
CA THR A 103 13.11 -41.78 5.79
C THR A 103 13.96 -42.62 6.75
N PRO A 104 14.51 -42.04 7.84
CA PRO A 104 15.28 -42.80 8.83
C PRO A 104 14.50 -43.89 9.57
N LYS A 105 13.16 -43.83 9.55
CA LYS A 105 12.32 -44.79 10.27
C LYS A 105 11.71 -45.81 9.31
N ASP A 106 11.04 -45.31 8.27
CA ASP A 106 10.22 -46.11 7.37
C ASP A 106 10.32 -45.58 5.92
N ALA A 107 10.03 -46.42 4.94
CA ALA A 107 9.79 -45.99 3.57
C ALA A 107 8.32 -45.59 3.41
N VAL A 108 8.08 -44.37 2.93
CA VAL A 108 6.74 -43.83 2.71
C VAL A 108 6.45 -43.85 1.21
N SER A 109 5.63 -44.79 0.76
CA SER A 109 5.11 -44.79 -0.62
C SER A 109 3.90 -43.85 -0.76
N MET A 110 3.88 -43.09 -1.85
CA MET A 110 2.74 -42.29 -2.30
C MET A 110 2.38 -42.69 -3.73
N THR A 111 1.18 -43.26 -3.91
CA THR A 111 0.65 -43.62 -5.23
C THR A 111 0.07 -42.39 -5.95
N ARG A 112 -0.08 -42.45 -7.28
CA ARG A 112 -0.63 -41.33 -8.08
C ARG A 112 -1.96 -40.77 -7.58
N ASN A 113 -2.83 -41.61 -7.03
CA ASN A 113 -4.16 -41.19 -6.55
C ASN A 113 -4.15 -40.60 -5.13
N ALA A 114 -2.97 -40.48 -4.50
CA ALA A 114 -2.86 -39.87 -3.18
C ALA A 114 -3.17 -38.36 -3.26
N GLN A 115 -3.96 -37.87 -2.31
CA GLN A 115 -4.13 -36.43 -2.12
C GLN A 115 -2.90 -35.89 -1.40
N VAL A 116 -2.19 -34.96 -2.04
CA VAL A 116 -0.93 -34.41 -1.52
C VAL A 116 -1.04 -32.90 -1.35
N ILE A 117 -0.80 -32.44 -0.12
CA ILE A 117 -0.73 -31.01 0.20
C ILE A 117 0.73 -30.66 0.49
N ALA A 118 1.29 -29.74 -0.28
CA ALA A 118 2.66 -29.28 -0.15
C ALA A 118 2.70 -27.89 0.50
N VAL A 119 3.61 -27.72 1.46
CA VAL A 119 3.92 -26.43 2.05
C VAL A 119 5.36 -26.09 1.74
N LEU A 120 5.57 -25.07 0.93
CA LEU A 120 6.88 -24.50 0.65
C LEU A 120 7.04 -23.19 1.42
N ALA A 121 7.95 -23.16 2.39
CA ALA A 121 8.12 -22.03 3.30
C ALA A 121 9.57 -21.55 3.35
N ASP A 122 9.76 -20.22 3.44
CA ASP A 122 11.05 -19.62 3.82
C ASP A 122 11.06 -19.39 5.33
N ILE A 123 11.87 -20.17 6.06
CA ILE A 123 11.93 -20.03 7.53
C ILE A 123 12.62 -18.74 7.96
N SER A 124 13.42 -18.10 7.09
CA SER A 124 14.17 -16.88 7.42
C SER A 124 13.30 -15.62 7.40
N GLY A 125 12.15 -15.64 6.69
CA GLY A 125 11.29 -14.47 6.52
C GLY A 125 11.71 -13.49 5.42
N SER A 126 12.81 -13.77 4.70
CA SER A 126 13.35 -12.85 3.70
C SER A 126 12.35 -12.55 2.57
N VAL A 127 11.58 -13.56 2.16
CA VAL A 127 10.55 -13.41 1.11
C VAL A 127 9.41 -12.53 1.57
N VAL A 128 8.93 -12.75 2.80
CA VAL A 128 7.86 -11.99 3.43
C VAL A 128 8.27 -10.52 3.51
N ASP A 129 9.48 -10.24 3.97
CA ASP A 129 10.01 -8.88 4.06
C ASP A 129 10.09 -8.20 2.69
N LYS A 130 10.52 -8.94 1.65
CA LYS A 130 10.59 -8.42 0.27
C LYS A 130 9.19 -8.14 -0.30
N GLN A 131 8.23 -9.02 -0.06
CA GLN A 131 6.84 -8.85 -0.49
C GLN A 131 6.18 -7.66 0.19
N LEU A 132 6.32 -7.54 1.51
CA LEU A 132 5.80 -6.42 2.29
C LEU A 132 6.41 -5.09 1.83
N LYS A 133 7.73 -5.03 1.62
CA LYS A 133 8.40 -3.82 1.10
C LYS A 133 7.87 -3.43 -0.27
N ARG A 134 7.67 -4.40 -1.19
CA ARG A 134 7.13 -4.13 -2.52
C ARG A 134 5.69 -3.61 -2.45
N MET A 135 4.83 -4.24 -1.64
CA MET A 135 3.46 -3.75 -1.40
C MET A 135 3.47 -2.34 -0.83
N MET A 136 4.39 -2.00 0.07
CA MET A 136 4.51 -0.64 0.59
C MET A 136 4.88 0.34 -0.51
N VAL A 137 5.94 0.07 -1.27
CA VAL A 137 6.37 0.94 -2.37
C VAL A 137 5.24 1.15 -3.37
N GLN A 138 4.51 0.11 -3.75
CA GLN A 138 3.35 0.24 -4.63
C GLN A 138 2.25 1.08 -4.02
N ASN A 139 1.85 0.84 -2.77
CA ASN A 139 0.84 1.67 -2.10
C ASN A 139 1.27 3.14 -1.96
N VAL A 140 2.55 3.39 -1.71
CA VAL A 140 3.16 4.73 -1.58
C VAL A 140 3.09 5.48 -2.91
N TYR A 141 3.55 4.86 -4.00
CA TYR A 141 3.78 5.52 -5.29
C TYR A 141 2.63 5.36 -6.28
N GLN A 142 2.00 4.19 -6.35
CA GLN A 142 0.96 3.84 -7.34
C GLN A 142 -0.46 3.86 -6.73
N GLY A 143 -0.57 4.03 -5.41
CA GLY A 143 -1.84 3.99 -4.70
C GLY A 143 -2.34 2.58 -4.40
N THR A 144 -3.50 2.49 -3.76
CA THR A 144 -4.13 1.22 -3.33
C THR A 144 -4.68 0.39 -4.49
N ALA A 145 -4.65 0.89 -5.73
CA ALA A 145 -5.36 0.32 -6.86
C ALA A 145 -4.65 -0.88 -7.50
N ASP A 146 -3.31 -0.90 -7.53
CA ASP A 146 -2.52 -1.91 -8.25
C ASP A 146 -1.52 -2.64 -7.34
N ASN A 147 -2.01 -3.23 -6.25
CA ASN A 147 -1.21 -4.10 -5.38
C ASN A 147 -1.00 -5.46 -6.06
N ALA A 148 -0.08 -5.50 -7.04
CA ALA A 148 0.33 -6.75 -7.68
C ALA A 148 1.05 -7.63 -6.66
N ARG A 149 0.37 -8.67 -6.19
CA ARG A 149 1.01 -9.80 -5.49
C ARG A 149 2.16 -10.31 -6.38
N LEU A 150 3.25 -10.80 -5.77
CA LEU A 150 4.22 -11.58 -6.54
C LEU A 150 3.44 -12.68 -7.27
N ASN A 151 3.71 -12.84 -8.57
CA ASN A 151 3.22 -14.00 -9.29
C ASN A 151 3.67 -15.26 -8.52
N GLU A 152 2.86 -16.32 -8.51
CA GLU A 152 3.12 -17.54 -7.77
C GLU A 152 4.53 -18.11 -8.09
N GLN A 153 4.96 -17.98 -9.34
CA GLN A 153 6.31 -18.35 -9.78
C GLN A 153 7.42 -17.47 -9.18
N GLU A 154 7.20 -16.15 -9.06
CA GLU A 154 8.16 -15.23 -8.42
C GLU A 154 8.30 -15.55 -6.93
N THR A 155 7.19 -15.84 -6.25
CA THR A 155 7.19 -16.25 -4.83
C THR A 155 7.92 -17.57 -4.64
N ARG A 156 7.63 -18.58 -5.47
CA ARG A 156 8.35 -19.87 -5.47
C ARG A 156 9.86 -19.66 -5.58
N ARG A 157 10.29 -18.89 -6.58
CA ARG A 157 11.72 -18.59 -6.82
C ARG A 157 12.35 -17.86 -5.64
N ALA A 158 11.64 -16.89 -5.06
CA ALA A 158 12.12 -16.15 -3.89
C ALA A 158 12.29 -17.06 -2.66
N ILE A 159 11.35 -17.98 -2.40
CA ILE A 159 11.43 -18.93 -1.27
C ILE A 159 12.62 -19.86 -1.45
N LEU A 160 12.82 -20.39 -2.66
CA LEU A 160 13.97 -21.25 -2.96
C LEU A 160 15.32 -20.53 -2.80
N MET A 161 15.38 -19.21 -2.96
CA MET A 161 16.60 -18.41 -2.73
C MET A 161 16.90 -18.14 -1.24
N GLY A 162 15.89 -18.21 -0.37
CA GLY A 162 16.02 -17.99 1.08
C GLY A 162 16.51 -19.22 1.85
N GLN A 163 15.82 -19.56 2.94
CA GLN A 163 15.97 -20.82 3.66
C GLN A 163 14.73 -21.70 3.42
N PRO A 164 14.65 -22.39 2.27
CA PRO A 164 13.46 -23.15 1.91
C PRO A 164 13.32 -24.42 2.76
N VAL A 165 12.08 -24.70 3.14
CA VAL A 165 11.63 -25.95 3.73
C VAL A 165 10.41 -26.39 2.94
N LEU A 166 10.40 -27.64 2.49
CA LEU A 166 9.26 -28.24 1.81
C LEU A 166 8.72 -29.38 2.68
N ASP A 167 7.46 -29.27 3.09
CA ASP A 167 6.74 -30.33 3.80
C ASP A 167 5.63 -30.88 2.87
N LEU A 168 5.63 -32.19 2.65
CA LEU A 168 4.63 -32.92 1.87
C LEU A 168 3.72 -33.70 2.82
N TYR A 169 2.42 -33.40 2.77
CA TYR A 169 1.39 -34.01 3.58
C TYR A 169 0.57 -34.97 2.74
N ARG A 170 0.59 -36.26 3.08
CA ARG A 170 -0.28 -37.26 2.45
C ARG A 170 -1.59 -37.34 3.23
N VAL A 171 -2.69 -37.01 2.57
CA VAL A 171 -4.03 -37.05 3.16
C VAL A 171 -4.74 -38.33 2.70
N SER A 172 -5.28 -39.09 3.67
CA SER A 172 -6.07 -40.30 3.44
C SER A 172 -7.28 -40.25 4.37
N ASP A 173 -8.47 -40.63 3.89
CA ASP A 173 -9.71 -40.65 4.70
C ASP A 173 -10.01 -39.36 5.48
N LYS A 174 -9.69 -38.21 4.88
CA LYS A 174 -9.83 -36.88 5.50
C LYS A 174 -8.97 -36.64 6.74
N GLU A 175 -7.89 -37.40 6.91
CA GLU A 175 -6.89 -37.19 7.95
C GLU A 175 -5.47 -37.19 7.36
N VAL A 176 -4.55 -36.54 8.08
CA VAL A 176 -3.13 -36.53 7.70
C VAL A 176 -2.51 -37.87 8.09
N SER A 177 -2.10 -38.64 7.09
CA SER A 177 -1.53 -39.98 7.31
C SER A 177 -0.01 -39.94 7.53
N THR A 178 0.71 -39.12 6.78
CA THR A 178 2.17 -39.03 6.84
C THR A 178 2.64 -37.66 6.36
N ILE A 179 3.77 -37.20 6.92
CA ILE A 179 4.40 -35.93 6.54
C ILE A 179 5.87 -36.16 6.26
N VAL A 180 6.33 -35.79 5.07
CA VAL A 180 7.73 -35.88 4.64
C VAL A 180 8.30 -34.48 4.54
N ARG A 181 9.42 -34.23 5.22
CA ARG A 181 10.13 -32.93 5.19
C ARG A 181 11.40 -33.03 4.36
N VAL A 182 11.50 -32.14 3.39
CA VAL A 182 12.65 -31.98 2.51
C VAL A 182 13.41 -30.73 2.92
N LEU A 183 14.70 -30.91 3.21
CA LEU A 183 15.61 -29.85 3.59
C LEU A 183 16.76 -29.77 2.58
N PRO A 184 17.26 -28.57 2.26
CA PRO A 184 18.31 -28.41 1.27
C PRO A 184 19.58 -29.12 1.73
N GLY A 185 20.12 -29.99 0.88
CA GLY A 185 21.38 -30.71 1.12
C GLY A 185 21.31 -31.80 2.20
N LYS A 186 20.09 -32.24 2.57
CA LYS A 186 19.88 -33.31 3.56
C LYS A 186 19.29 -34.60 2.99
N PHE A 187 19.04 -34.64 1.68
CA PHE A 187 18.60 -35.81 0.95
C PHE A 187 19.49 -36.05 -0.27
N ASP A 188 19.55 -37.30 -0.73
CA ASP A 188 20.26 -37.73 -1.93
C ASP A 188 19.44 -37.37 -3.19
N PRO A 189 19.94 -36.48 -4.06
CA PRO A 189 19.24 -36.07 -5.27
C PRO A 189 19.32 -37.10 -6.40
N ALA A 190 20.08 -38.19 -6.27
CA ALA A 190 20.21 -39.21 -7.33
C ALA A 190 18.85 -39.78 -7.79
N GLY A 191 17.89 -39.86 -6.88
CA GLY A 191 16.51 -40.27 -7.18
C GLY A 191 15.71 -39.37 -8.11
N LEU A 192 16.18 -38.14 -8.37
CA LEU A 192 15.58 -37.21 -9.34
C LEU A 192 16.06 -37.50 -10.79
N GLY A 193 16.99 -38.43 -10.98
CA GLY A 193 17.52 -38.79 -12.29
C GLY A 193 18.21 -37.63 -13.00
N GLU A 194 17.96 -37.50 -14.31
CA GLU A 194 18.57 -36.46 -15.16
C GLU A 194 18.10 -35.03 -14.82
N GLN A 195 16.99 -34.89 -14.08
CA GLN A 195 16.49 -33.58 -13.68
C GLN A 195 17.21 -33.00 -12.44
N ALA A 196 18.08 -33.80 -11.79
CA ALA A 196 18.85 -33.35 -10.64
C ALA A 196 19.77 -32.17 -10.99
N THR A 197 19.78 -31.14 -10.14
CA THR A 197 20.64 -29.97 -10.29
C THR A 197 21.82 -30.02 -9.31
N LEU A 198 22.87 -29.26 -9.62
CA LEU A 198 24.02 -29.06 -8.72
C LEU A 198 23.65 -28.27 -7.45
N SER A 199 22.51 -27.56 -7.46
CA SER A 199 22.07 -26.74 -6.33
C SER A 199 21.17 -27.53 -5.39
N ALA A 200 21.58 -27.63 -4.13
CA ALA A 200 20.78 -28.23 -3.07
C ALA A 200 19.37 -27.60 -2.91
N ARG A 201 19.25 -26.30 -3.22
CA ARG A 201 17.96 -25.57 -3.23
C ARG A 201 17.20 -25.79 -4.53
N GLY A 202 17.91 -25.84 -5.66
CA GLY A 202 17.34 -26.17 -6.97
C GLY A 202 16.67 -27.55 -6.97
N ASN A 203 17.28 -28.53 -6.30
CA ASN A 203 16.74 -29.89 -6.16
C ASN A 203 15.39 -29.95 -5.43
N ILE A 204 15.12 -29.02 -4.51
CA ILE A 204 13.79 -28.89 -3.90
C ILE A 204 12.77 -28.40 -4.93
N GLY A 205 13.16 -27.42 -5.75
CA GLY A 205 12.31 -26.91 -6.83
C GLY A 205 12.00 -27.99 -7.89
N VAL A 206 12.99 -28.80 -8.25
CA VAL A 206 12.79 -29.95 -9.16
C VAL A 206 11.88 -30.98 -8.53
N LEU A 207 12.13 -31.39 -7.28
CA LEU A 207 11.26 -32.34 -6.58
C LEU A 207 9.81 -31.84 -6.50
N LEU A 208 9.62 -30.56 -6.22
CA LEU A 208 8.30 -29.94 -6.18
C LEU A 208 7.59 -30.05 -7.54
N LYS A 209 8.32 -29.78 -8.63
CA LYS A 209 7.79 -29.89 -10.00
C LYS A 209 7.43 -31.33 -10.35
N VAL A 210 8.28 -32.29 -9.98
CA VAL A 210 8.01 -33.72 -10.15
C VAL A 210 6.74 -34.12 -9.39
N CYS A 211 6.58 -33.71 -8.13
CA CYS A 211 5.36 -34.01 -7.37
C CYS A 211 4.11 -33.37 -8.00
N GLU A 212 4.23 -32.13 -8.49
CA GLU A 212 3.13 -31.41 -9.15
C GLU A 212 2.69 -32.08 -10.46
N GLU A 213 3.63 -32.63 -11.24
CA GLU A 213 3.34 -33.38 -12.47
C GLU A 213 2.81 -34.80 -12.19
N TYR A 214 3.25 -35.40 -11.08
CA TYR A 214 2.95 -36.79 -10.75
C TYR A 214 1.59 -36.99 -10.07
N PHE A 215 1.21 -36.08 -9.15
CA PHE A 215 -0.04 -36.18 -8.38
C PHE A 215 -1.14 -35.27 -8.96
N PRO A 216 -2.27 -35.81 -9.45
CA PRO A 216 -3.37 -34.99 -9.98
C PRO A 216 -4.07 -34.11 -8.91
N ASP A 217 -4.15 -34.57 -7.66
CA ASP A 217 -4.70 -33.78 -6.53
C ASP A 217 -3.57 -33.23 -5.66
N PHE A 218 -2.77 -32.35 -6.27
CA PHE A 218 -1.67 -31.64 -5.63
C PHE A 218 -2.06 -30.18 -5.33
N THR A 219 -1.90 -29.75 -4.07
CA THR A 219 -2.11 -28.34 -3.69
C THR A 219 -0.86 -27.78 -3.04
N LEU A 220 -0.32 -26.69 -3.58
CA LEU A 220 0.82 -25.98 -3.00
C LEU A 220 0.39 -24.76 -2.21
N HIS A 221 1.00 -24.59 -1.03
CA HIS A 221 0.87 -23.39 -0.22
C HIS A 221 2.22 -22.74 0.07
N THR A 222 2.35 -21.47 -0.29
CA THR A 222 3.56 -20.64 -0.10
C THR A 222 3.36 -19.49 0.90
N GLY A 223 2.17 -19.38 1.50
CA GLY A 223 1.75 -18.24 2.32
C GLY A 223 2.30 -18.22 3.75
N TYR A 224 3.29 -19.05 4.11
CA TYR A 224 3.87 -19.06 5.45
C TYR A 224 4.57 -17.73 5.75
N GLY A 225 4.31 -17.15 6.93
CA GLY A 225 4.85 -15.86 7.35
C GLY A 225 4.11 -14.63 6.79
N LEU A 226 3.44 -14.75 5.63
CA LEU A 226 2.47 -13.76 5.16
C LEU A 226 1.10 -13.93 5.83
N SER A 227 0.69 -15.19 6.05
CA SER A 227 -0.62 -15.52 6.60
C SER A 227 -0.62 -15.38 8.12
N GLN A 228 -1.56 -14.61 8.65
CA GLN A 228 -1.76 -14.38 10.09
C GLN A 228 -2.68 -15.45 10.68
N LEU A 229 -2.24 -16.71 10.63
CA LEU A 229 -3.00 -17.85 11.15
C LEU A 229 -2.71 -18.13 12.63
N PRO A 230 -3.64 -18.78 13.37
CA PRO A 230 -3.50 -18.97 14.81
C PRO A 230 -2.23 -19.74 15.19
N GLY A 231 -1.29 -19.05 15.84
CA GLY A 231 -0.04 -19.64 16.31
C GLY A 231 0.99 -19.96 15.21
N CYS A 232 0.87 -19.32 14.04
CA CYS A 232 1.84 -19.38 12.95
C CYS A 232 2.53 -18.01 12.81
N HIS A 233 3.33 -17.61 13.81
CA HIS A 233 3.99 -16.30 13.86
C HIS A 233 5.48 -16.41 13.63
N LEU A 234 5.92 -16.07 12.42
CA LEU A 234 7.32 -16.09 12.04
C LEU A 234 8.18 -15.29 13.02
N LYS A 235 9.17 -15.96 13.63
CA LYS A 235 10.21 -15.33 14.46
C LYS A 235 11.45 -15.01 13.65
N LYS A 236 12.15 -13.94 14.02
CA LYS A 236 13.41 -13.50 13.39
C LYS A 236 14.59 -13.80 14.31
N GLU A 237 15.79 -13.69 13.77
CA GLU A 237 17.05 -13.87 14.53
C GLU A 237 17.17 -12.94 15.73
N ALA A 238 16.56 -11.75 15.66
CA ALA A 238 16.51 -10.80 16.77
C ALA A 238 15.68 -11.29 17.98
N ASP A 239 14.80 -12.29 17.80
CA ASP A 239 13.87 -12.75 18.84
C ASP A 239 14.47 -13.83 19.76
N GLY A 240 15.66 -14.35 19.46
CA GLY A 240 16.37 -15.33 20.30
C GLY A 240 17.22 -16.34 19.50
N SER A 241 18.02 -17.16 20.19
CA SER A 241 18.91 -18.15 19.55
C SER A 241 18.18 -19.29 18.83
N ASP A 242 16.98 -19.65 19.30
CA ASP A 242 16.28 -20.89 18.89
C ASP A 242 15.20 -20.64 17.82
N TRP A 243 15.19 -19.45 17.22
CA TRP A 243 14.15 -18.99 16.29
C TRP A 243 13.90 -19.95 15.12
N GLN A 244 14.95 -20.61 14.61
CA GLN A 244 14.84 -21.58 13.50
C GLN A 244 14.02 -22.82 13.90
N ILE A 245 14.27 -23.36 15.10
CA ILE A 245 13.58 -24.55 15.60
C ILE A 245 12.11 -24.23 15.84
N GLU A 246 11.82 -23.05 16.37
CA GLU A 246 10.46 -22.58 16.59
C GLU A 246 9.72 -22.34 15.26
N ASN A 247 10.35 -21.71 14.28
CA ASN A 247 9.77 -21.54 12.94
C ASN A 247 9.48 -22.90 12.29
N LEU A 248 10.37 -23.89 12.41
CA LEU A 248 10.11 -25.24 11.91
C LEU A 248 8.89 -25.91 12.57
N LYS A 249 8.62 -25.65 13.86
CA LYS A 249 7.41 -26.12 14.56
C LYS A 249 6.16 -25.39 14.07
N GLN A 250 6.28 -24.11 13.78
CA GLN A 250 5.18 -23.30 13.25
C GLN A 250 4.84 -23.65 11.80
N VAL A 251 5.82 -23.99 10.96
CA VAL A 251 5.56 -24.52 9.60
C VAL A 251 4.72 -25.80 9.68
N ILE A 252 5.01 -26.70 10.64
CA ILE A 252 4.20 -27.90 10.86
C ILE A 252 2.75 -27.49 11.16
N ARG A 253 2.56 -26.59 12.12
CA ARG A 253 1.23 -26.10 12.50
C ARG A 253 0.51 -25.43 11.34
N PHE A 254 1.22 -24.66 10.52
CA PHE A 254 0.69 -24.06 9.31
C PHE A 254 0.20 -25.14 8.33
N GLY A 255 0.99 -26.18 8.06
CA GLY A 255 0.57 -27.26 7.17
C GLY A 255 -0.63 -28.07 7.67
N TRP A 256 -0.72 -28.34 8.98
CA TRP A 256 -1.94 -28.94 9.58
C TRP A 256 -3.18 -28.05 9.40
N LEU A 257 -3.03 -26.73 9.50
CA LEU A 257 -4.12 -25.80 9.23
C LEU A 257 -4.51 -25.79 7.74
N MET A 258 -3.52 -25.86 6.82
CA MET A 258 -3.79 -25.94 5.39
C MET A 258 -4.50 -27.25 5.01
N THR A 259 -4.16 -28.38 5.66
CA THR A 259 -4.89 -29.63 5.49
C THR A 259 -6.32 -29.51 6.00
N ASP A 260 -6.54 -28.90 7.17
CA ASP A 260 -7.90 -28.65 7.70
C ASP A 260 -8.74 -27.80 6.73
N LEU A 261 -8.13 -26.79 6.11
CA LEU A 261 -8.76 -25.90 5.13
C LEU A 261 -9.09 -26.63 3.82
N ALA A 262 -8.18 -27.46 3.32
CA ALA A 262 -8.38 -28.22 2.09
C ALA A 262 -9.48 -29.28 2.22
N LEU A 263 -9.69 -29.81 3.43
CA LEU A 263 -10.73 -30.78 3.75
C LEU A 263 -12.13 -30.18 3.86
N GLN A 264 -12.26 -28.85 3.96
CA GLN A 264 -13.57 -28.21 3.95
C GLN A 264 -14.15 -28.16 2.54
N PRO A 265 -15.46 -28.45 2.38
CA PRO A 265 -16.14 -28.24 1.10
C PRO A 265 -16.08 -26.74 0.76
N GLN A 266 -15.25 -26.39 -0.20
CA GLN A 266 -15.15 -25.02 -0.73
C GLN A 266 -16.42 -24.72 -1.52
N PRO A 267 -17.23 -23.71 -1.16
CA PRO A 267 -18.42 -23.34 -1.94
C PRO A 267 -18.08 -22.85 -3.37
N HIS A 268 -16.79 -22.57 -3.66
CA HIS A 268 -16.33 -22.01 -4.92
C HIS A 268 -15.09 -22.72 -5.52
N LYS A 269 -15.01 -24.06 -5.48
CA LYS A 269 -14.18 -24.78 -6.46
C LYS A 269 -14.94 -24.92 -7.79
N LYS A 270 -15.48 -23.82 -8.32
CA LYS A 270 -15.59 -23.68 -9.77
C LYS A 270 -14.20 -23.27 -10.20
N THR A 271 -13.45 -24.23 -10.76
CA THR A 271 -12.42 -23.91 -11.73
C THR A 271 -12.98 -22.76 -12.59
N PRO A 272 -12.33 -21.59 -12.68
CA PRO A 272 -12.59 -20.76 -13.82
C PRO A 272 -12.10 -21.61 -14.98
N ALA A 273 -13.01 -22.37 -15.59
CA ALA A 273 -12.89 -22.65 -17.00
C ALA A 273 -12.59 -21.28 -17.59
N ALA A 274 -11.39 -21.12 -18.14
CA ALA A 274 -11.11 -20.02 -19.03
C ALA A 274 -12.35 -19.86 -19.93
N PRO A 275 -12.86 -18.64 -20.15
CA PRO A 275 -14.01 -18.50 -21.01
C PRO A 275 -13.70 -19.25 -22.30
N GLU A 276 -14.46 -20.30 -22.59
CA GLU A 276 -14.45 -21.03 -23.86
C GLU A 276 -15.03 -20.08 -24.93
N GLY A 277 -14.38 -18.93 -25.09
CA GLY A 277 -14.52 -18.07 -26.24
C GLY A 277 -13.55 -18.58 -27.29
N ALA A 278 -14.04 -18.69 -28.51
CA ALA A 278 -13.21 -18.90 -29.68
C ALA A 278 -12.01 -17.94 -29.65
N SER A 279 -10.79 -18.46 -29.87
CA SER A 279 -9.61 -17.59 -29.93
C SER A 279 -9.80 -16.53 -31.03
N PRO A 280 -9.17 -15.36 -30.91
CA PRO A 280 -9.23 -14.32 -31.96
C PRO A 280 -8.89 -14.87 -33.35
N GLY A 281 -7.91 -15.79 -33.44
CA GLY A 281 -7.56 -16.52 -34.65
C GLY A 281 -8.68 -17.42 -35.16
N THR A 282 -9.36 -18.15 -34.26
CA THR A 282 -10.51 -19.00 -34.61
C THR A 282 -11.69 -18.17 -35.15
N VAL A 283 -11.95 -17.00 -34.57
CA VAL A 283 -12.99 -16.07 -35.04
C VAL A 283 -12.63 -15.49 -36.40
N ALA A 284 -11.36 -15.12 -36.60
CA ALA A 284 -10.86 -14.60 -37.89
C ALA A 284 -10.98 -15.67 -38.99
N ALA A 285 -10.56 -16.91 -38.72
CA ALA A 285 -10.64 -18.02 -39.66
C ALA A 285 -12.11 -18.36 -40.03
N ALA A 286 -13.01 -18.40 -39.05
CA ALA A 286 -14.44 -18.62 -39.28
C ALA A 286 -15.06 -17.53 -40.17
N THR A 287 -14.61 -16.28 -39.98
CA THR A 287 -15.07 -15.12 -40.76
C THR A 287 -14.56 -15.17 -42.19
N LEU A 288 -13.29 -15.57 -42.40
CA LEU A 288 -12.69 -15.74 -43.74
C LEU A 288 -13.37 -16.85 -44.55
N LEU A 289 -13.86 -17.90 -43.88
CA LEU A 289 -14.63 -18.98 -44.51
C LEU A 289 -16.12 -18.63 -44.71
N GLY A 290 -16.55 -17.43 -44.30
CA GLY A 290 -17.94 -16.97 -44.43
C GLY A 290 -18.93 -17.73 -43.53
N ARG A 291 -18.45 -18.39 -42.46
CA ARG A 291 -19.26 -19.20 -41.54
C ARG A 291 -18.90 -18.89 -40.08
N PRO A 292 -19.41 -17.79 -39.52
CA PRO A 292 -19.09 -17.36 -38.15
C PRO A 292 -19.53 -18.35 -37.07
N GLU A 293 -20.53 -19.18 -37.36
CA GLU A 293 -20.99 -20.27 -36.48
C GLU A 293 -19.92 -21.34 -36.19
N LEU A 294 -18.92 -21.50 -37.07
CA LEU A 294 -17.85 -22.47 -36.86
C LEU A 294 -16.84 -22.03 -35.79
N ALA A 295 -16.81 -20.75 -35.42
CA ALA A 295 -15.85 -20.20 -34.47
C ALA A 295 -15.89 -20.91 -33.10
N THR A 296 -17.07 -21.37 -32.66
CA THR A 296 -17.26 -22.00 -31.35
C THR A 296 -17.31 -23.53 -31.40
N THR A 297 -17.20 -24.12 -32.60
CA THR A 297 -17.46 -25.57 -32.80
C THR A 297 -16.23 -26.46 -32.71
N GLY A 298 -15.02 -25.88 -32.62
CA GLY A 298 -13.75 -26.62 -32.61
C GLY A 298 -13.36 -27.25 -33.95
N ALA A 299 -14.30 -27.35 -34.90
CA ALA A 299 -14.10 -27.99 -36.21
C ALA A 299 -13.03 -27.34 -37.07
N LEU A 300 -12.69 -26.06 -36.82
CA LEU A 300 -11.66 -25.34 -37.57
C LEU A 300 -10.24 -25.79 -37.21
N ASN A 301 -10.02 -26.27 -35.97
CA ASN A 301 -8.72 -26.76 -35.51
C ASN A 301 -8.40 -28.15 -36.10
N GLU A 302 -9.43 -28.91 -36.48
CA GLU A 302 -9.28 -30.25 -37.08
C GLU A 302 -9.13 -30.19 -38.62
N MET A 303 -9.34 -29.03 -39.24
CA MET A 303 -9.17 -28.86 -40.67
C MET A 303 -7.68 -28.72 -41.05
N PRO A 304 -7.16 -29.54 -41.98
CA PRO A 304 -5.77 -29.50 -42.38
C PRO A 304 -5.41 -28.14 -42.98
N GLY A 305 -4.36 -27.51 -42.44
CA GLY A 305 -3.85 -26.20 -42.85
C GLY A 305 -4.55 -24.99 -42.23
N ILE A 306 -5.73 -25.14 -41.61
CA ILE A 306 -6.46 -24.02 -40.98
C ILE A 306 -6.05 -23.83 -39.53
N GLY A 307 -5.79 -24.92 -38.79
CA GLY A 307 -5.28 -24.85 -37.42
C GLY A 307 -3.95 -24.11 -37.31
N GLU A 308 -3.03 -24.31 -38.26
CA GLU A 308 -1.72 -23.65 -38.28
C GLU A 308 -1.84 -22.13 -38.50
N VAL A 309 -2.82 -21.70 -39.30
CA VAL A 309 -3.13 -20.27 -39.53
C VAL A 309 -3.78 -19.65 -38.30
N ILE A 310 -4.62 -20.41 -37.57
CA ILE A 310 -5.21 -19.94 -36.30
C ILE A 310 -4.10 -19.70 -35.28
N ASP A 311 -3.17 -20.65 -35.14
CA ASP A 311 -2.04 -20.56 -34.22
C ASP A 311 -1.11 -19.38 -34.56
N GLU A 312 -0.82 -19.14 -35.85
CA GLU A 312 0.00 -18.01 -36.30
C GLU A 312 -0.68 -16.66 -36.03
N ILE A 313 -2.01 -16.57 -36.24
CA ILE A 313 -2.77 -15.35 -35.93
C ILE A 313 -2.79 -15.10 -34.43
N ASP A 314 -3.05 -16.12 -33.61
CA ASP A 314 -3.08 -16.00 -32.15
C ASP A 314 -1.69 -15.62 -31.60
N GLN A 315 -0.62 -16.18 -32.16
CA GLN A 315 0.76 -15.83 -31.80
C GLN A 315 1.10 -14.39 -32.19
N SER A 316 0.71 -13.93 -33.38
CA SER A 316 0.92 -12.54 -33.81
C SER A 316 0.13 -11.52 -32.98
N ILE A 317 -1.06 -11.89 -32.50
CA ILE A 317 -1.88 -11.08 -31.61
C ILE A 317 -1.23 -11.06 -30.22
N ALA A 318 -0.76 -12.20 -29.72
CA ALA A 318 -0.05 -12.31 -28.45
C ALA A 318 1.23 -11.46 -28.44
N GLU A 319 2.02 -11.49 -29.51
CA GLU A 319 3.22 -10.68 -29.70
C GLU A 319 2.88 -9.17 -29.75
N LYS A 320 1.85 -8.77 -30.51
CA LYS A 320 1.38 -7.37 -30.56
C LYS A 320 0.77 -6.89 -29.24
N SER A 321 0.11 -7.75 -28.47
CA SER A 321 -0.36 -7.41 -27.13
C SER A 321 0.80 -7.30 -26.14
N GLY A 322 1.83 -8.12 -26.27
CA GLY A 322 3.05 -8.03 -25.47
C GLY A 322 3.87 -6.76 -25.75
N GLU A 323 3.95 -6.33 -27.01
CA GLU A 323 4.57 -5.05 -27.39
C GLU A 323 3.74 -3.85 -26.90
N LYS A 324 2.41 -3.90 -27.01
CA LYS A 324 1.53 -2.84 -26.45
C LYS A 324 1.57 -2.78 -24.91
N GLU A 325 1.66 -3.91 -24.21
CA GLU A 325 1.81 -3.93 -22.75
C GLU A 325 3.17 -3.40 -22.28
N GLN A 326 4.22 -3.50 -23.11
CA GLN A 326 5.53 -2.90 -22.82
C GLN A 326 5.58 -1.41 -23.13
N GLU A 327 4.92 -0.94 -24.18
CA GLU A 327 4.88 0.49 -24.56
C GLU A 327 3.88 1.33 -23.73
N GLU A 328 2.83 0.73 -23.16
CA GLU A 328 1.80 1.45 -22.40
C GLU A 328 1.93 1.33 -20.87
N LYS A 329 3.12 0.97 -20.36
CA LYS A 329 3.42 1.12 -18.93
C LYS A 329 3.75 2.58 -18.61
N ILE A 330 2.76 3.46 -18.74
CA ILE A 330 2.81 4.82 -18.21
C ILE A 330 3.22 4.70 -16.75
N ASP A 331 4.39 5.24 -16.38
CA ASP A 331 4.85 5.28 -15.00
C ASP A 331 3.90 6.16 -14.19
N ARG A 332 2.87 5.53 -13.60
CA ARG A 332 1.87 6.17 -12.74
C ARG A 332 2.42 6.49 -11.34
N SER A 333 3.74 6.48 -11.13
CA SER A 333 4.32 6.75 -9.82
C SER A 333 4.18 8.23 -9.42
N LEU A 334 3.65 8.46 -8.22
CA LEU A 334 3.53 9.79 -7.64
C LEU A 334 4.91 10.34 -7.28
N PRO A 335 5.20 11.62 -7.56
CA PRO A 335 6.47 12.24 -7.19
C PRO A 335 6.68 12.34 -5.67
N MET A 336 7.93 12.41 -5.23
CA MET A 336 8.28 12.66 -3.82
C MET A 336 7.81 14.05 -3.34
N PRO A 337 7.35 14.19 -2.09
CA PRO A 337 6.88 15.47 -1.57
C PRO A 337 8.00 16.52 -1.53
N PRO A 338 7.69 17.81 -1.76
CA PRO A 338 8.66 18.89 -1.68
C PRO A 338 9.16 19.10 -0.23
N GLU A 339 10.39 19.59 -0.08
CA GLU A 339 10.95 19.90 1.25
C GLU A 339 10.13 20.99 1.97
N PRO A 340 9.91 20.86 3.29
CA PRO A 340 9.15 21.83 4.05
C PRO A 340 9.89 23.17 4.14
N THR A 341 9.30 24.22 3.60
CA THR A 341 9.82 25.59 3.74
C THR A 341 9.73 26.04 5.21
N GLY A 342 10.87 26.50 5.77
CA GLY A 342 10.99 26.83 7.20
C GLY A 342 9.94 27.80 7.74
N ARG A 343 9.48 27.55 8.98
CA ARG A 343 8.51 28.37 9.71
C ARG A 343 9.06 29.79 9.93
N ARG A 344 8.47 30.78 9.25
CA ARG A 344 8.64 32.19 9.62
C ARG A 344 7.71 32.49 10.81
N LEU A 345 8.25 32.98 11.92
CA LEU A 345 7.43 33.40 13.06
C LEU A 345 6.52 34.57 12.62
N PRO A 346 5.20 34.49 12.81
CA PRO A 346 4.31 35.57 12.40
C PRO A 346 4.55 36.80 13.29
N LEU A 347 4.61 37.98 12.69
CA LEU A 347 4.77 39.29 13.37
C LEU A 347 3.83 39.47 14.58
N ARG A 348 2.61 38.89 14.51
CA ARG A 348 1.63 38.91 15.61
C ARG A 348 2.11 38.18 16.88
N ALA A 349 2.86 37.09 16.75
CA ALA A 349 3.42 36.36 17.89
C ALA A 349 4.55 37.14 18.57
N ILE A 350 5.35 37.88 17.80
CA ILE A 350 6.39 38.77 18.33
C ILE A 350 5.73 39.90 19.14
N LEU A 351 4.69 40.54 18.59
CA LEU A 351 3.93 41.59 19.28
C LEU A 351 3.28 41.11 20.59
N LEU A 352 2.72 39.89 20.60
CA LEU A 352 2.09 39.32 21.80
C LEU A 352 3.11 39.04 22.91
N ASN A 353 4.30 38.55 22.56
CA ASN A 353 5.38 38.33 23.51
C ASN A 353 5.90 39.66 24.10
N VAL A 354 6.05 40.69 23.27
CA VAL A 354 6.43 42.04 23.75
C VAL A 354 5.39 42.59 24.74
N ALA A 355 4.09 42.41 24.45
CA ALA A 355 3.02 42.82 25.36
C ALA A 355 3.02 42.03 26.69
N ALA A 356 3.29 40.73 26.65
CA ALA A 356 3.41 39.90 27.85
C ALA A 356 4.63 40.31 28.72
N PHE A 357 5.78 40.59 28.10
CA PHE A 357 6.96 41.11 28.80
C PHE A 357 6.70 42.49 29.42
N ALA A 358 5.94 43.36 28.75
CA ALA A 358 5.54 44.66 29.31
C ALA A 358 4.62 44.50 30.53
N LEU A 359 3.68 43.56 30.50
CA LEU A 359 2.80 43.26 31.65
C LEU A 359 3.58 42.69 32.84
N ILE A 360 4.51 41.76 32.59
CA ILE A 360 5.37 41.19 33.64
C ILE A 360 6.29 42.27 34.22
N GLY A 361 6.89 43.12 33.38
CA GLY A 361 7.69 44.27 33.83
C GLY A 361 6.89 45.26 34.68
N SER A 362 5.64 45.52 34.30
CA SER A 362 4.72 46.36 35.08
C SER A 362 4.34 45.74 36.43
N PHE A 363 4.19 44.41 36.49
CA PHE A 363 3.90 43.68 37.74
C PHE A 363 5.10 43.65 38.68
N ILE A 364 6.31 43.45 38.15
CA ILE A 364 7.55 43.51 38.92
C ILE A 364 7.74 44.92 39.49
N ALA A 365 7.60 45.97 38.68
CA ALA A 365 7.71 47.35 39.12
C ALA A 365 6.68 47.75 40.20
N PHE A 366 5.48 47.15 40.16
CA PHE A 366 4.44 47.30 41.20
C PHE A 366 4.83 46.60 42.51
N SER A 367 5.45 45.41 42.45
CA SER A 367 5.91 44.65 43.62
C SER A 367 7.14 45.25 44.32
N SER A 368 7.98 45.99 43.58
CA SER A 368 9.21 46.61 44.10
C SER A 368 8.98 47.92 44.88
N GLY A 369 7.72 48.29 45.17
CA GLY A 369 7.40 49.44 46.03
C GLY A 369 7.59 50.83 45.39
N HIS A 370 7.79 50.93 44.08
CA HIS A 370 7.77 52.22 43.39
C HIS A 370 6.36 52.83 43.43
N ARG A 371 6.23 54.06 43.94
CA ARG A 371 4.93 54.74 44.15
C ARG A 371 4.20 55.13 42.86
N LEU A 372 4.91 55.22 41.73
CA LEU A 372 4.38 55.65 40.43
C LEU A 372 3.39 54.62 39.79
N PRO A 373 3.71 53.32 39.64
CA PRO A 373 2.78 52.36 39.05
C PRO A 373 1.48 52.20 39.86
N GLY A 374 1.56 52.25 41.20
CA GLY A 374 0.37 52.20 42.05
C GLY A 374 -0.55 53.41 41.90
N GLN A 375 0.01 54.61 41.75
CA GLN A 375 -0.76 55.83 41.50
C GLN A 375 -1.40 55.83 40.10
N ILE A 376 -0.66 55.43 39.07
CA ILE A 376 -1.18 55.32 37.70
C ILE A 376 -2.35 54.32 37.64
N LEU A 377 -2.24 53.19 38.34
CA LEU A 377 -3.31 52.20 38.41
C LEU A 377 -4.55 52.76 39.12
N GLN A 378 -4.39 53.40 40.28
CA GLN A 378 -5.49 54.01 41.03
C GLN A 378 -6.17 55.16 40.27
N TYR A 379 -5.40 56.09 39.68
CA TYR A 379 -5.95 57.18 38.87
C TYR A 379 -6.62 56.64 37.61
N GLY A 380 -6.03 55.65 36.93
CA GLY A 380 -6.62 55.05 35.75
C GLY A 380 -7.93 54.30 36.02
N PHE A 381 -8.06 53.62 37.17
CA PHE A 381 -9.33 53.01 37.60
C PHE A 381 -10.37 54.07 38.01
N ARG A 382 -9.96 55.15 38.70
CA ARG A 382 -10.84 56.23 39.15
C ARG A 382 -11.36 57.09 37.99
N LEU A 383 -10.53 57.33 36.97
CA LEU A 383 -10.87 58.02 35.72
C LEU A 383 -11.57 57.11 34.70
N GLY A 384 -11.64 55.80 34.95
CA GLY A 384 -12.31 54.85 34.05
C GLY A 384 -11.51 54.45 32.80
N LEU A 385 -10.24 54.86 32.67
CA LEU A 385 -9.44 54.66 31.46
C LEU A 385 -9.16 53.18 31.19
N PHE A 386 -8.91 52.37 32.22
CA PHE A 386 -8.69 50.93 32.04
C PHE A 386 -9.96 50.19 31.66
N GLN A 387 -11.10 50.57 32.24
CA GLN A 387 -12.41 50.03 31.90
C GLN A 387 -12.78 50.39 30.46
N ALA A 388 -12.52 51.63 30.03
CA ALA A 388 -12.72 52.07 28.66
C ALA A 388 -11.80 51.32 27.68
N ALA A 389 -10.52 51.17 27.98
CA ALA A 389 -9.58 50.41 27.16
C ALA A 389 -9.96 48.92 27.05
N GLY A 390 -10.38 48.31 28.17
CA GLY A 390 -10.89 46.94 28.19
C GLY A 390 -12.16 46.78 27.35
N ALA A 391 -13.09 47.74 27.43
CA ALA A 391 -14.30 47.74 26.62
C ALA A 391 -14.00 47.87 25.12
N VAL A 392 -13.08 48.77 24.73
CA VAL A 392 -12.64 48.92 23.34
C VAL A 392 -11.97 47.64 22.83
N LEU A 393 -11.13 46.99 23.64
CA LEU A 393 -10.47 45.74 23.28
C LEU A 393 -11.50 44.61 23.09
N LEU A 394 -12.44 44.44 24.02
CA LEU A 394 -13.51 43.44 23.91
C LEU A 394 -14.40 43.71 22.70
N PHE A 395 -14.74 44.97 22.43
CA PHE A 395 -15.49 45.35 21.24
C PHE A 395 -14.72 45.02 19.95
N TRP A 396 -13.43 45.33 19.89
CA TRP A 396 -12.57 45.01 18.75
C TRP A 396 -12.47 43.50 18.49
N VAL A 397 -12.28 42.71 19.55
CA VAL A 397 -12.23 41.24 19.48
C VAL A 397 -13.59 40.70 19.01
N GLY A 398 -14.69 41.16 19.62
CA GLY A 398 -16.04 40.76 19.24
C GLY A 398 -16.39 41.13 17.80
N PHE A 399 -16.02 42.34 17.35
CA PHE A 399 -16.21 42.79 15.98
C PHE A 399 -15.38 41.98 14.99
N SER A 400 -14.15 41.62 15.35
CA SER A 400 -13.31 40.74 14.52
C SER A 400 -13.93 39.35 14.33
N PHE A 401 -14.51 38.76 15.40
CA PHE A 401 -15.24 37.49 15.30
C PHE A 401 -16.54 37.64 14.50
N PHE A 402 -17.25 38.76 14.61
CA PHE A 402 -18.44 39.04 13.82
C PHE A 402 -18.11 39.14 12.33
N LEU A 403 -17.03 39.85 11.97
CA LEU A 403 -16.55 39.90 10.59
C LEU A 403 -16.15 38.52 10.08
N LEU A 404 -15.40 37.75 10.87
CA LEU A 404 -15.01 36.37 10.49
C LEU A 404 -16.25 35.49 10.25
N LYS A 405 -17.24 35.55 11.15
CA LYS A 405 -18.52 34.84 11.00
C LYS A 405 -19.20 35.25 9.69
N ARG A 406 -19.31 36.56 9.42
CA ARG A 406 -19.97 37.07 8.21
C ARG A 406 -19.21 36.72 6.94
N HIS A 407 -17.88 36.64 6.99
CA HIS A 407 -17.07 36.14 5.87
C HIS A 407 -17.35 34.67 5.58
N ILE A 408 -17.47 33.83 6.61
CA ILE A 408 -17.82 32.41 6.43
C ILE A 408 -19.25 32.27 5.88
N GLU A 409 -20.23 32.97 6.46
CA GLU A 409 -21.64 32.89 6.05
C GLU A 409 -21.90 33.40 4.62
N ASN A 410 -21.14 34.39 4.16
CA ASN A 410 -21.29 34.98 2.83
C ASN A 410 -20.46 34.27 1.75
N THR A 411 -19.69 33.24 2.08
CA THR A 411 -18.93 32.49 1.08
C THR A 411 -19.82 31.41 0.46
N PRO A 412 -20.15 31.48 -0.84
CA PRO A 412 -20.99 30.47 -1.46
C PRO A 412 -20.23 29.17 -1.67
N THR A 413 -20.92 28.04 -1.45
CA THR A 413 -20.43 26.71 -1.84
C THR A 413 -20.34 26.64 -3.36
N SER A 414 -19.13 26.48 -3.88
CA SER A 414 -18.85 26.47 -5.31
C SER A 414 -18.51 25.05 -5.77
N LYS A 415 -19.00 24.67 -6.96
CA LYS A 415 -18.54 23.45 -7.64
C LYS A 415 -17.17 23.70 -8.25
N ILE A 416 -16.33 22.66 -8.30
CA ILE A 416 -14.93 22.80 -8.75
C ILE A 416 -14.83 23.34 -10.19
N ARG A 417 -15.68 22.87 -11.11
CA ARG A 417 -15.70 23.34 -12.51
C ARG A 417 -16.02 24.83 -12.66
N SER A 418 -16.83 25.38 -11.76
CA SER A 418 -17.34 26.75 -11.84
C SER A 418 -16.83 27.62 -10.69
N LEU A 419 -15.64 27.30 -10.20
CA LEU A 419 -15.02 27.99 -9.08
C LEU A 419 -14.65 29.42 -9.46
N ALA A 420 -15.15 30.40 -8.71
CA ALA A 420 -14.77 31.79 -8.89
C ALA A 420 -13.39 32.07 -8.29
N MET A 421 -12.65 33.03 -8.85
CA MET A 421 -11.40 33.51 -8.25
C MET A 421 -11.71 34.30 -6.98
N GLY A 422 -10.93 34.13 -5.92
CA GLY A 422 -11.20 34.72 -4.61
C GLY A 422 -11.59 33.70 -3.53
N MET A 423 -12.20 34.18 -2.45
CA MET A 423 -12.63 33.32 -1.33
C MET A 423 -13.73 32.36 -1.77
N VAL A 424 -13.51 31.06 -1.58
CA VAL A 424 -14.40 29.99 -2.01
C VAL A 424 -14.50 28.89 -0.96
N GLU A 425 -15.69 28.30 -0.87
CA GLU A 425 -15.96 27.10 -0.08
C GLU A 425 -16.20 25.92 -1.03
N ILE A 426 -15.41 24.85 -0.88
CA ILE A 426 -15.56 23.63 -1.67
C ILE A 426 -15.60 22.39 -0.79
N HIS A 427 -16.26 21.36 -1.32
CA HIS A 427 -16.36 20.05 -0.70
C HIS A 427 -15.97 19.01 -1.75
N GLY A 428 -15.20 18.00 -1.35
CA GLY A 428 -14.77 16.96 -2.28
C GLY A 428 -13.88 15.90 -1.65
N TYR A 429 -13.48 14.92 -2.43
CA TYR A 429 -12.64 13.82 -2.02
C TYR A 429 -11.16 14.14 -2.24
N ALA A 430 -10.35 13.90 -1.21
CA ALA A 430 -8.90 14.11 -1.28
C ALA A 430 -8.23 13.08 -2.20
N ARG A 431 -7.36 13.53 -3.09
CA ARG A 431 -6.47 12.70 -3.92
C ARG A 431 -5.03 13.12 -3.73
N ARG A 432 -4.13 12.15 -3.73
CA ARG A 432 -2.70 12.41 -3.56
C ARG A 432 -2.10 12.95 -4.85
N LYS A 433 -1.33 14.03 -4.72
CA LYS A 433 -0.45 14.55 -5.78
C LYS A 433 0.99 14.06 -5.62
N TYR A 434 1.39 13.80 -4.38
CA TYR A 434 2.72 13.32 -4.00
C TYR A 434 2.61 12.03 -3.20
N ALA A 435 3.66 11.22 -3.24
CA ALA A 435 3.80 9.97 -2.52
C ALA A 435 4.06 10.21 -1.02
N LEU A 436 3.03 10.68 -0.29
CA LEU A 436 3.10 10.95 1.14
C LEU A 436 2.52 9.80 1.97
N VAL A 437 3.26 9.38 3.01
CA VAL A 437 2.90 8.29 3.92
C VAL A 437 3.05 8.72 5.36
N ALA A 438 2.07 8.33 6.18
CA ALA A 438 2.07 8.59 7.60
C ALA A 438 3.13 7.71 8.32
N PRO A 439 4.05 8.30 9.11
CA PRO A 439 5.22 7.59 9.63
C PRO A 439 4.91 6.44 10.59
N MET A 440 3.87 6.52 11.43
CA MET A 440 3.56 5.47 12.42
C MET A 440 2.61 4.42 11.88
N THR A 441 1.56 4.85 11.16
CA THR A 441 0.55 3.94 10.61
C THR A 441 0.94 3.35 9.26
N SER A 442 1.95 3.92 8.59
CA SER A 442 2.40 3.54 7.24
C SER A 442 1.26 3.58 6.21
N THR A 443 0.30 4.48 6.40
CA THR A 443 -0.85 4.62 5.52
C THR A 443 -0.64 5.74 4.49
N PRO A 444 -1.06 5.53 3.23
CA PRO A 444 -1.06 6.59 2.22
C PRO A 444 -1.98 7.74 2.66
N CYS A 445 -1.48 8.96 2.63
CA CYS A 445 -2.20 10.13 3.12
C CYS A 445 -1.89 11.40 2.32
N VAL A 446 -2.75 12.41 2.43
CA VAL A 446 -2.48 13.77 1.88
C VAL A 446 -1.90 14.72 2.92
N TYR A 447 -2.08 14.41 4.20
CA TYR A 447 -1.57 15.18 5.33
C TYR A 447 -1.38 14.26 6.53
N TYR A 448 -0.30 14.48 7.30
CA TYR A 448 -0.14 13.89 8.62
C TYR A 448 0.47 14.86 9.63
N ARG A 449 0.15 14.66 10.91
CA ARG A 449 0.81 15.30 12.05
C ARG A 449 1.04 14.28 13.15
N LEU A 450 2.30 14.06 13.48
CA LEU A 450 2.76 13.15 14.51
C LEU A 450 3.21 13.92 15.75
N ARG A 451 2.57 13.64 16.88
CA ARG A 451 2.99 14.12 18.21
C ARG A 451 3.45 12.95 19.06
N THR A 452 4.68 13.01 19.55
CA THR A 452 5.22 12.02 20.48
C THR A 452 5.27 12.62 21.88
N TYR A 453 4.71 11.91 22.84
CA TYR A 453 4.65 12.27 24.25
C TYR A 453 5.49 11.31 25.07
N ARG A 454 6.19 11.83 26.08
CA ARG A 454 6.89 11.04 27.09
C ARG A 454 6.29 11.30 28.46
N ARG A 455 6.14 10.24 29.25
CA ARG A 455 5.69 10.30 30.63
C ARG A 455 6.86 10.68 31.51
N GLU A 456 6.79 11.84 32.13
CA GLU A 456 7.73 12.23 33.18
C GLU A 456 7.14 11.87 34.54
N GLN A 457 7.88 11.10 35.34
CA GLN A 457 7.51 10.84 36.73
C GLN A 457 8.08 11.94 37.62
N HIS A 458 7.21 12.63 38.34
CA HIS A 458 7.59 13.61 39.36
C HIS A 458 7.23 13.02 40.75
N GLY A 459 8.16 12.28 41.34
CA GLY A 459 8.04 11.74 42.71
C GLY A 459 6.78 10.89 42.94
N LYS A 460 6.08 11.09 44.08
CA LYS A 460 4.90 10.33 44.51
C LYS A 460 3.59 10.66 43.76
N ASN A 461 3.58 11.62 42.83
CA ASN A 461 2.37 12.00 42.10
C ASN A 461 2.28 11.34 40.72
N GLN A 462 1.05 11.18 40.21
CA GLN A 462 0.77 10.61 38.88
C GLN A 462 1.54 11.39 37.79
N GLY A 463 2.36 10.67 37.02
CA GLY A 463 3.23 11.26 35.99
C GLY A 463 2.45 12.01 34.90
N THR A 464 2.97 13.17 34.48
CA THR A 464 2.37 14.03 33.44
C THR A 464 3.00 13.72 32.08
N TRP A 465 2.17 13.71 31.03
CA TRP A 465 2.65 13.54 29.65
C TRP A 465 3.20 14.86 29.11
N ARG A 466 4.46 14.87 28.67
CA ARG A 466 5.08 16.02 28.01
C ARG A 466 5.34 15.73 26.53
N LEU A 467 5.10 16.73 25.69
CA LEU A 467 5.35 16.65 24.25
C LEU A 467 6.87 16.64 24.00
N LYS A 468 7.37 15.54 23.43
CA LYS A 468 8.77 15.34 23.05
C LYS A 468 9.05 15.86 21.64
N SER A 469 8.16 15.56 20.69
CA SER A 469 8.29 15.99 19.30
C SER A 469 6.93 16.23 18.65
N ASP A 470 6.84 17.23 17.77
CA ASP A 470 5.67 17.54 16.95
C ASP A 470 6.14 17.72 15.50
N THR A 471 5.91 16.71 14.69
CA THR A 471 6.35 16.63 13.28
C THR A 471 5.12 16.59 12.39
N SER A 472 5.01 17.53 11.46
CA SER A 472 3.96 17.53 10.43
C SER A 472 4.55 17.25 9.05
N SER A 473 3.74 16.71 8.13
CA SER A 473 4.12 16.54 6.71
C SER A 473 4.53 17.84 6.01
N GLY A 474 4.22 18.99 6.60
CA GLY A 474 4.47 20.30 6.00
C GLY A 474 3.34 20.70 5.04
N HIS A 475 3.65 21.63 4.15
CA HIS A 475 2.70 22.22 3.20
C HIS A 475 2.75 21.49 1.85
N VAL A 476 2.41 20.19 1.85
CA VAL A 476 2.43 19.37 0.63
C VAL A 476 1.12 19.58 -0.13
N PRO A 477 1.15 20.10 -1.38
CA PRO A 477 -0.07 20.28 -2.16
C PRO A 477 -0.72 18.94 -2.50
N PHE A 478 -2.05 18.90 -2.51
CA PHE A 478 -2.83 17.72 -2.88
C PHE A 478 -4.01 18.08 -3.76
N TYR A 479 -4.66 17.10 -4.37
CA TYR A 479 -5.82 17.32 -5.23
C TYR A 479 -7.11 17.11 -4.44
N VAL A 480 -8.15 17.86 -4.80
CA VAL A 480 -9.52 17.60 -4.34
C VAL A 480 -10.40 17.42 -5.57
N GLU A 481 -11.21 16.36 -5.54
CA GLU A 481 -12.12 15.97 -6.61
C GLU A 481 -13.57 16.01 -6.14
N ASP A 482 -14.42 16.61 -6.95
CA ASP A 482 -15.88 16.53 -6.86
C ASP A 482 -16.40 15.91 -8.16
N GLN A 483 -17.70 15.62 -8.24
CA GLN A 483 -18.38 15.12 -9.44
C GLN A 483 -18.16 16.02 -10.68
N THR A 484 -17.75 17.28 -10.48
CA THR A 484 -17.62 18.28 -11.54
C THR A 484 -16.22 18.44 -12.12
N GLY A 485 -15.17 18.11 -11.37
CA GLY A 485 -13.78 18.35 -11.76
C GLY A 485 -12.78 18.17 -10.61
N ARG A 486 -11.52 18.55 -10.85
CA ARG A 486 -10.39 18.45 -9.91
C ARG A 486 -9.72 19.81 -9.70
N VAL A 487 -9.31 20.12 -8.48
CA VAL A 487 -8.52 21.34 -8.15
C VAL A 487 -7.33 21.02 -7.26
N THR A 488 -6.25 21.81 -7.38
CA THR A 488 -5.09 21.69 -6.47
C THR A 488 -5.32 22.54 -5.21
N VAL A 489 -5.02 21.97 -4.05
CA VAL A 489 -5.05 22.67 -2.76
C VAL A 489 -3.64 22.74 -2.21
N ASP A 490 -3.22 23.95 -1.86
CA ASP A 490 -1.96 24.21 -1.17
C ASP A 490 -2.25 24.48 0.33
N PRO A 491 -1.86 23.57 1.24
CA PRO A 491 -2.09 23.76 2.67
C PRO A 491 -1.10 24.73 3.33
N ASP A 492 -0.34 25.55 2.59
CA ASP A 492 0.48 26.61 3.18
C ASP A 492 -0.34 27.53 4.07
N ARG A 493 0.12 27.69 5.32
CA ARG A 493 -0.55 28.44 6.41
C ARG A 493 -1.99 28.03 6.74
N ALA A 494 -2.49 26.91 6.22
CA ALA A 494 -3.85 26.45 6.48
C ALA A 494 -4.00 25.91 7.91
N SER A 495 -5.17 26.16 8.52
CA SER A 495 -5.54 25.48 9.77
C SER A 495 -6.17 24.12 9.45
N VAL A 496 -5.35 23.07 9.48
CA VAL A 496 -5.81 21.71 9.17
C VAL A 496 -6.38 21.04 10.42
N ARG A 497 -7.60 20.49 10.31
CA ARG A 497 -8.22 19.62 11.31
C ARG A 497 -8.45 18.25 10.69
N ALA A 498 -7.62 17.28 11.04
CA ALA A 498 -7.81 15.91 10.59
C ALA A 498 -8.96 15.25 11.39
N GLY A 499 -9.87 14.59 10.68
CA GLY A 499 -10.96 13.82 11.31
C GLY A 499 -10.49 12.48 11.90
N THR A 500 -9.36 11.97 11.43
CA THR A 500 -8.81 10.68 11.87
C THR A 500 -7.61 10.91 12.79
N ARG A 501 -7.71 10.39 14.02
CA ARG A 501 -6.67 10.43 15.04
C ARG A 501 -6.39 9.01 15.51
N GLN A 502 -5.15 8.57 15.36
CA GLN A 502 -4.67 7.29 15.86
C GLN A 502 -3.68 7.51 16.98
N GLU A 503 -3.65 6.61 17.94
CA GLU A 503 -2.72 6.66 19.07
C GLU A 503 -2.20 5.28 19.41
N GLY A 504 -0.97 5.22 19.90
CA GLY A 504 -0.34 3.96 20.30
C GLY A 504 0.92 4.18 21.13
N SER A 505 1.50 3.08 21.57
CA SER A 505 2.80 3.05 22.22
C SER A 505 3.91 2.69 21.22
N PRO A 506 5.19 3.02 21.49
CA PRO A 506 6.31 2.51 20.70
C PRO A 506 6.23 0.98 20.59
N GLY A 507 6.35 0.45 19.37
CA GLY A 507 6.18 -0.99 19.08
C GLY A 507 4.75 -1.43 18.70
N GLN A 508 3.73 -0.60 18.93
CA GLN A 508 2.36 -0.83 18.42
C GLN A 508 2.07 -0.13 17.08
N GLY A 509 3.07 0.57 16.51
CA GLY A 509 3.01 1.00 15.12
C GLY A 509 3.01 -0.20 14.18
N ASN A 510 2.64 0.00 12.92
CA ASN A 510 2.66 -1.08 11.94
C ASN A 510 4.08 -1.70 11.91
N ILE A 511 4.22 -3.02 12.10
CA ILE A 511 5.49 -3.78 12.16
C ILE A 511 6.42 -3.47 10.95
N LEU A 512 5.80 -2.94 9.90
CA LEU A 512 6.32 -2.61 8.59
C LEU A 512 7.46 -1.56 8.53
N LEU A 513 7.63 -0.67 9.51
CA LEU A 513 8.70 0.35 9.53
C LEU A 513 9.63 0.28 10.75
N GLY A 514 9.99 -0.93 11.20
CA GLY A 514 11.05 -1.11 12.20
C GLY A 514 10.59 -1.00 13.65
N GLY A 515 9.37 -1.45 13.96
CA GLY A 515 8.89 -1.67 15.33
C GLY A 515 9.59 -2.85 16.02
N GLY A 516 10.92 -2.83 16.08
CA GLY A 516 11.77 -3.81 16.76
C GLY A 516 12.60 -3.20 17.90
N SER A 517 12.30 -1.97 18.32
CA SER A 517 12.97 -1.34 19.46
C SER A 517 12.10 -1.40 20.70
N SER A 518 12.70 -1.95 21.78
CA SER A 518 12.30 -1.93 23.20
C SER A 518 10.97 -1.25 23.53
N TYR A 519 10.07 -2.00 24.16
CA TYR A 519 8.83 -1.50 24.77
C TYR A 519 9.16 -0.48 25.90
N ASP A 520 9.30 0.80 25.56
CA ASP A 520 9.25 1.87 26.56
C ASP A 520 7.78 2.25 26.80
N SER A 521 7.21 1.70 27.87
CA SER A 521 5.84 1.98 28.32
C SER A 521 5.61 3.45 28.72
N ASN A 522 6.68 4.25 28.79
CA ASN A 522 6.62 5.67 29.11
C ASN A 522 6.52 6.58 27.88
N GLU A 523 6.42 6.06 26.66
CA GLU A 523 6.17 6.88 25.47
C GLU A 523 4.81 6.55 24.83
N LYS A 524 4.15 7.60 24.30
CA LYS A 524 2.89 7.51 23.55
C LYS A 524 3.02 8.38 22.33
N TRP A 525 2.55 7.90 21.19
CA TRP A 525 2.43 8.70 19.98
C TRP A 525 0.96 8.93 19.63
N VAL A 526 0.70 10.05 18.98
CA VAL A 526 -0.59 10.45 18.45
C VAL A 526 -0.36 10.92 17.03
N GLU A 527 -0.97 10.23 16.06
CA GLU A 527 -0.87 10.53 14.65
C GLU A 527 -2.25 10.98 14.13
N GLU A 528 -2.33 12.23 13.67
CA GLU A 528 -3.50 12.79 13.00
C GLU A 528 -3.27 12.69 11.48
N VAL A 529 -4.18 12.04 10.75
CA VAL A 529 -3.99 11.71 9.33
C VAL A 529 -5.23 12.07 8.52
N ILE A 530 -5.01 12.57 7.29
CA ILE A 530 -6.05 12.66 6.26
C ILE A 530 -5.73 11.64 5.19
N HIS A 531 -6.53 10.59 5.11
CA HIS A 531 -6.37 9.52 4.13
C HIS A 531 -6.74 9.99 2.72
N GLU A 532 -6.17 9.32 1.73
CA GLU A 532 -6.66 9.41 0.36
C GLU A 532 -8.13 8.96 0.29
N GLY A 533 -8.95 9.67 -0.48
CA GLY A 533 -10.40 9.45 -0.58
C GLY A 533 -11.21 10.01 0.58
N ALA A 534 -10.60 10.70 1.55
CA ALA A 534 -11.34 11.36 2.62
C ALA A 534 -12.18 12.53 2.06
N PHE A 535 -13.43 12.66 2.50
CA PHE A 535 -14.26 13.81 2.18
C PHE A 535 -13.80 15.03 2.99
N LEU A 536 -13.42 16.10 2.30
CA LEU A 536 -12.85 17.31 2.86
C LEU A 536 -13.74 18.52 2.63
N TYR A 537 -13.79 19.37 3.66
CA TYR A 537 -14.27 20.73 3.60
C TYR A 537 -13.07 21.67 3.47
N ILE A 538 -13.04 22.52 2.45
CA ILE A 538 -11.96 23.48 2.23
C ILE A 538 -12.56 24.88 2.04
N LEU A 539 -12.03 25.82 2.81
CA LEU A 539 -12.29 27.25 2.70
C LEU A 539 -10.96 27.95 2.46
N GLY A 540 -10.84 28.68 1.36
CA GLY A 540 -9.60 29.35 1.00
C GLY A 540 -9.74 30.30 -0.19
N ASP A 541 -8.63 30.93 -0.55
CA ASP A 541 -8.57 31.86 -1.69
C ASP A 541 -8.10 31.12 -2.95
N ALA A 542 -8.95 31.11 -3.97
CA ALA A 542 -8.69 30.53 -5.27
C ALA A 542 -7.91 31.50 -6.15
N ARG A 543 -6.70 31.08 -6.53
CA ARG A 543 -5.80 31.86 -7.39
C ARG A 543 -5.28 31.03 -8.55
N LEU A 544 -4.89 31.73 -9.62
CA LEU A 544 -4.30 31.08 -10.78
C LEU A 544 -2.87 30.64 -10.43
N GLN A 545 -2.56 29.36 -10.62
CA GLN A 545 -1.22 28.85 -10.46
C GLN A 545 -0.30 29.50 -11.49
N LYS A 546 0.53 30.44 -11.04
CA LYS A 546 1.66 30.90 -11.85
C LYS A 546 2.68 29.77 -11.90
N GLN A 547 2.55 28.88 -12.87
CA GLN A 547 3.62 27.93 -13.18
C GLN A 547 4.90 28.74 -13.38
N LYS A 548 5.96 28.38 -12.64
CA LYS A 548 7.29 28.98 -12.78
C LYS A 548 7.84 28.52 -14.13
N ARG A 549 7.43 29.18 -15.20
CA ARG A 549 7.83 28.85 -16.56
C ARG A 549 9.33 29.15 -16.67
N LYS A 550 10.11 28.15 -17.08
CA LYS A 550 11.50 28.37 -17.52
C LYS A 550 11.47 29.44 -18.61
N SER A 551 12.41 30.38 -18.55
CA SER A 551 12.50 31.41 -19.59
C SER A 551 12.83 30.75 -20.95
N LEU A 552 12.47 31.40 -22.06
CA LEU A 552 12.82 30.91 -23.41
C LEU A 552 14.33 30.64 -23.55
N ASN A 553 15.15 31.52 -22.98
CA ASN A 553 16.61 31.37 -22.96
C ASN A 553 17.05 30.15 -22.16
N GLU A 554 16.41 29.85 -21.03
CA GLU A 554 16.74 28.70 -20.20
C GLU A 554 16.42 27.37 -20.89
N LEU A 555 15.24 27.27 -21.53
CA LEU A 555 14.86 26.11 -22.34
C LEU A 555 15.77 25.93 -23.56
N LYS A 556 16.13 27.02 -24.24
CA LYS A 556 17.09 27.01 -25.36
C LYS A 556 18.44 26.47 -24.91
N ILE A 557 18.97 26.94 -23.78
CA ILE A 557 20.25 26.48 -23.23
C ILE A 557 20.21 24.99 -22.88
N GLU A 558 19.11 24.51 -22.28
CA GLU A 558 18.93 23.10 -21.92
C GLU A 558 18.85 22.19 -23.15
N LYS A 559 18.07 22.57 -24.18
CA LYS A 559 18.01 21.82 -25.44
C LYS A 559 19.34 21.81 -26.18
N LEU A 560 20.05 22.93 -26.24
CA LEU A 560 21.38 22.99 -26.85
C LEU A 560 22.38 22.11 -26.09
N ARG A 561 22.26 22.01 -24.75
CA ARG A 561 23.08 21.10 -23.94
C ARG A 561 22.78 19.63 -24.28
N ASN A 562 21.50 19.27 -24.40
CA ASN A 562 21.08 17.91 -24.76
C ASN A 562 21.51 17.55 -26.18
N LEU A 563 21.40 18.51 -27.12
CA LEU A 563 21.86 18.33 -28.49
C LEU A 563 23.36 18.02 -28.52
N LYS A 564 24.18 18.73 -27.74
CA LYS A 564 25.63 18.45 -27.62
C LYS A 564 25.97 17.09 -27.02
N LEU A 565 25.08 16.51 -26.21
CA LEU A 565 25.29 15.19 -25.59
C LEU A 565 24.94 14.05 -26.56
N ASP A 566 24.04 14.29 -27.51
CA ASP A 566 23.63 13.31 -28.51
C ASP A 566 24.47 13.45 -29.79
N ARG A 567 25.47 12.57 -29.91
CA ARG A 567 26.37 12.53 -31.08
C ARG A 567 25.62 12.27 -32.39
N ALA A 568 24.55 11.46 -32.37
CA ALA A 568 23.79 11.14 -33.57
C ALA A 568 22.89 12.31 -34.00
N ALA A 569 22.37 13.08 -33.04
CA ALA A 569 21.61 14.29 -33.33
C ALA A 569 22.51 15.44 -33.84
N MET A 570 23.74 15.55 -33.35
CA MET A 570 24.73 16.53 -33.83
C MET A 570 25.14 16.25 -35.29
N GLN A 571 25.34 14.98 -35.66
CA GLN A 571 25.69 14.58 -37.03
C GLN A 571 24.62 14.92 -38.08
N LYS A 572 23.40 15.28 -37.68
CA LYS A 572 22.37 15.74 -38.62
C LYS A 572 22.64 17.14 -39.17
N TYR A 573 23.49 17.91 -38.49
CA TYR A 573 23.85 19.27 -38.86
C TYR A 573 25.22 19.35 -39.53
N ASP A 574 25.93 18.22 -39.64
CA ASP A 574 27.18 18.05 -40.40
C ASP A 574 26.81 17.86 -41.89
N VAL A 575 26.85 18.96 -42.64
CA VAL A 575 26.39 19.06 -44.03
C VAL A 575 27.52 18.66 -44.98
N ASP A 576 28.77 18.94 -44.63
CA ASP A 576 29.93 18.65 -45.46
C ASP A 576 30.53 17.24 -45.22
N GLY A 577 30.09 16.56 -44.15
CA GLY A 577 30.43 15.17 -43.84
C GLY A 577 31.86 15.00 -43.30
N ASP A 578 32.49 16.07 -42.81
CA ASP A 578 33.87 16.05 -42.33
C ASP A 578 34.01 15.53 -40.87
N GLY A 579 32.88 15.32 -40.19
CA GLY A 579 32.80 14.80 -38.82
C GLY A 579 33.05 15.84 -37.73
N GLN A 580 33.18 17.13 -38.08
CA GLN A 580 33.32 18.28 -37.20
C GLN A 580 32.23 19.32 -37.53
N ILE A 581 31.67 19.97 -36.52
CA ILE A 581 30.63 20.98 -36.76
C ILE A 581 31.26 22.35 -36.75
N ASP A 582 31.14 23.04 -37.88
CA ASP A 582 31.67 24.38 -38.06
C ASP A 582 30.77 25.47 -37.42
N ALA A 583 31.14 26.73 -37.59
CA ALA A 583 30.39 27.84 -36.98
C ALA A 583 29.02 28.08 -37.63
N ASP A 584 28.86 27.81 -38.92
CA ASP A 584 27.65 28.08 -39.70
C ASP A 584 26.64 26.94 -39.53
N GLU A 585 27.11 25.70 -39.53
CA GLU A 585 26.35 24.50 -39.18
C GLU A 585 25.85 24.54 -37.72
N TRP A 586 26.70 25.02 -36.81
CA TRP A 586 26.29 25.24 -35.43
C TRP A 586 25.25 26.35 -35.29
N GLN A 587 25.30 27.37 -36.14
CA GLN A 587 24.31 28.44 -36.14
C GLN A 587 22.96 27.93 -36.64
N GLN A 588 22.94 27.10 -37.68
CA GLN A 588 21.73 26.42 -38.16
C GLN A 588 21.10 25.53 -37.06
N ALA A 589 21.91 24.76 -36.33
CA ALA A 589 21.44 23.97 -35.20
C ALA A 589 20.81 24.82 -34.07
N ARG A 590 21.32 26.04 -33.85
CA ARG A 590 20.78 26.96 -32.84
C ARG A 590 19.44 27.55 -33.23
N ASP A 591 19.27 27.87 -34.51
CA ASP A 591 18.04 28.45 -35.06
C ASP A 591 16.93 27.39 -35.09
N ASP A 592 17.24 26.15 -35.50
CA ASP A 592 16.30 25.03 -35.44
C ASP A 592 15.85 24.71 -34.01
N VAL A 593 16.77 24.73 -33.03
CA VAL A 593 16.42 24.54 -31.61
C VAL A 593 15.54 25.68 -31.09
N GLU A 594 15.79 26.92 -31.51
CA GLU A 594 14.97 28.07 -31.12
C GLU A 594 13.54 27.94 -31.65
N ASP A 595 13.38 27.57 -32.92
CA ASP A 595 12.08 27.32 -33.55
C ASP A 595 11.34 26.15 -32.89
N GLN A 596 12.04 25.08 -32.55
CA GLN A 596 11.45 23.95 -31.82
C GLN A 596 10.97 24.34 -30.42
N VAL A 597 11.78 25.10 -29.66
CA VAL A 597 11.38 25.60 -28.33
C VAL A 597 10.17 26.53 -28.45
N LEU A 598 10.14 27.39 -29.47
CA LEU A 598 9.02 28.30 -29.70
C LEU A 598 7.72 27.54 -30.02
N ARG A 599 7.78 26.54 -30.90
CA ARG A 599 6.62 25.69 -31.26
C ARG A 599 6.10 24.92 -30.06
N GLU A 600 6.98 24.30 -29.27
CA GLU A 600 6.59 23.62 -28.03
C GLU A 600 5.96 24.58 -27.02
N GLN A 601 6.48 25.80 -26.89
CA GLN A 601 5.92 26.78 -25.97
C GLN A 601 4.52 27.24 -26.41
N LEU A 602 4.30 27.41 -27.71
CA LEU A 602 2.99 27.74 -28.27
C LEU A 602 1.99 26.58 -28.11
N ALA A 603 2.43 25.34 -28.33
CA ALA A 603 1.61 24.14 -28.11
C ALA A 603 1.22 23.99 -26.63
N THR A 604 2.20 24.07 -25.72
CA THR A 604 1.97 24.04 -24.26
C THR A 604 1.03 25.16 -23.81
N ARG A 605 1.12 26.35 -24.44
CA ARG A 605 0.22 27.48 -24.14
C ARG A 605 -1.22 27.20 -24.56
N GLN A 606 -1.44 26.49 -25.66
CA GLN A 606 -2.77 26.08 -26.11
C GLN A 606 -3.36 24.96 -25.23
N GLU A 607 -2.53 24.04 -24.75
CA GLU A 607 -2.93 22.97 -23.82
C GLU A 607 -3.25 23.50 -22.41
N ALA A 608 -2.39 24.39 -21.87
CA ALA A 608 -2.61 25.01 -20.57
C ALA A 608 -3.85 25.93 -20.52
N ALA A 609 -4.28 26.46 -21.66
CA ALA A 609 -5.53 27.23 -21.75
C ALA A 609 -6.79 26.34 -21.67
N LYS A 610 -6.65 25.02 -21.87
CA LYS A 610 -7.75 24.05 -21.81
C LYS A 610 -7.87 23.31 -20.47
N GLN A 611 -6.88 23.42 -19.58
CA GLN A 611 -6.81 22.59 -18.37
C GLN A 611 -7.33 23.30 -17.10
N GLU A 612 -8.30 22.65 -16.46
CA GLU A 612 -8.86 22.95 -15.14
C GLU A 612 -7.82 22.88 -13.99
N ASP A 613 -6.59 22.42 -14.28
CA ASP A 613 -5.46 22.32 -13.34
C ASP A 613 -4.77 23.66 -13.00
N ALA A 614 -5.20 24.77 -13.61
CA ALA A 614 -4.57 26.07 -13.43
C ALA A 614 -4.97 26.79 -12.13
N ILE A 615 -5.89 26.25 -11.32
CA ILE A 615 -6.38 26.90 -10.11
C ILE A 615 -5.81 26.20 -8.86
N VAL A 616 -5.24 26.99 -7.95
CA VAL A 616 -4.79 26.55 -6.63
C VAL A 616 -5.58 27.29 -5.57
N ILE A 617 -6.09 26.55 -4.59
CA ILE A 617 -6.73 27.11 -3.40
C ILE A 617 -5.71 27.12 -2.26
N GLY A 618 -5.46 28.29 -1.68
CA GLY A 618 -4.49 28.48 -0.59
C GLY A 618 -4.80 29.73 0.23
N HIS A 619 -3.83 30.21 1.01
CA HIS A 619 -3.94 31.44 1.82
C HIS A 619 -3.64 32.72 1.02
#